data_AF-A0A5R9IPP8-F1
#
_entry.id   AF-A0A5R9IPP8-F1
#
_cell.length_a   1.000
_cell.length_b   1.000
_cell.length_c   1.000
_cell.angle_alpha   90.00
_cell.angle_beta   90.00
_cell.angle_gamma   90.00
#
_symmetry.space_group_name_H-M   'P 1'
#
loop_
_entity.id
_entity.type
_entity.pdbx_description
1 polymer ?
#
loop_
_entity_poly.entity_id
_entity_poly.type
_entity_poly.pdbx_seq_one_letter_code
_entity_poly.pdbx_strand_id
1 'polypeptide(L)'
;MSFWKELFDIYQHQLQSKRLAQGASRALSQEIKTNICLLAEALENPQSSSALIASLEDSAFRHYCQQGYDFIEFNQQPLSLSTTANIREFNQYLQQSTGDLIFRAYQRVRVLKAFADANSAQRCQRRIQSLLRYHVMLFAHMQAQPLRVRQ
;
A
#
# COMPACT_ATOMS: atom_id res chain seq x y z
N MET A 1 -32.20 -23.34 -18.64
CA MET A 1 -30.89 -22.94 -19.20
C MET A 1 -30.00 -24.17 -19.26
N SER A 2 -28.99 -24.22 -20.14
CA SER A 2 -28.09 -25.38 -20.25
C SER A 2 -27.05 -25.35 -19.11
N PHE A 3 -26.85 -26.47 -18.42
CA PHE A 3 -25.81 -26.65 -17.39
C PHE A 3 -24.41 -26.22 -17.86
N TRP A 4 -24.10 -26.44 -19.15
CA TRP A 4 -22.85 -25.99 -19.76
C TRP A 4 -22.70 -24.46 -19.77
N LYS A 5 -23.81 -23.73 -19.93
CA LYS A 5 -23.80 -22.27 -19.92
C LYS A 5 -23.52 -21.72 -18.53
N GLU A 6 -24.14 -22.32 -17.50
CA GLU A 6 -23.89 -21.96 -16.10
C GLU A 6 -22.42 -22.20 -15.69
N LEU A 7 -21.84 -23.35 -16.05
CA LEU A 7 -20.42 -23.62 -15.79
C LEU A 7 -19.49 -22.65 -16.53
N PHE A 8 -19.82 -22.29 -17.77
CA PHE A 8 -19.04 -21.33 -18.53
C PHE A 8 -19.13 -19.91 -17.95
N ASP A 9 -20.32 -19.48 -17.52
CA ASP A 9 -20.53 -18.18 -16.88
C ASP A 9 -19.75 -18.08 -15.56
N ILE A 10 -19.74 -19.14 -14.75
CA ILE A 10 -18.91 -19.23 -13.53
C ILE A 10 -17.42 -19.11 -13.88
N TYR A 11 -16.95 -19.83 -14.90
CA TYR A 11 -15.55 -19.77 -15.33
C TYR A 11 -15.15 -18.38 -15.85
N GLN A 12 -16.00 -17.74 -16.65
CA GLN A 12 -15.77 -16.37 -17.14
C GLN A 12 -15.69 -15.37 -15.99
N HIS A 13 -16.60 -15.47 -15.02
CA HIS A 13 -16.56 -14.64 -13.82
C HIS A 13 -15.24 -14.82 -13.06
N GLN A 14 -14.81 -16.07 -12.84
CA GLN A 14 -13.52 -16.35 -12.17
C GLN A 14 -12.32 -15.78 -12.94
N LEU A 15 -12.30 -15.88 -14.26
CA LEU A 15 -11.24 -15.29 -15.09
C LEU A 15 -11.21 -13.77 -14.96
N GLN A 16 -12.38 -13.14 -14.97
CA GLN A 16 -12.50 -11.69 -14.88
C GLN A 16 -12.03 -11.19 -13.49
N SER A 17 -12.44 -11.87 -12.41
CA SER A 17 -11.94 -11.60 -11.05
C SER A 17 -10.42 -11.75 -10.96
N LYS A 18 -9.85 -12.83 -11.51
CA LYS A 18 -8.38 -13.04 -11.52
C LYS A 18 -7.63 -11.95 -12.26
N ARG A 19 -8.14 -11.51 -13.42
CA ARG A 19 -7.52 -10.42 -14.20
C ARG A 19 -7.57 -9.10 -13.44
N LEU A 20 -8.71 -8.81 -12.80
CA LEU A 20 -8.87 -7.62 -11.98
C LEU A 20 -7.91 -7.64 -10.79
N ALA A 21 -7.81 -8.75 -10.07
CA ALA A 21 -6.87 -8.91 -8.96
C ALA A 21 -5.41 -8.72 -9.38
N GLN A 22 -5.01 -9.29 -10.53
CA GLN A 22 -3.66 -9.10 -11.07
C GLN A 22 -3.39 -7.64 -11.47
N GLY A 23 -4.36 -6.99 -12.12
CA GLY A 23 -4.27 -5.57 -12.48
C GLY A 23 -4.13 -4.69 -11.24
N ALA A 24 -4.99 -4.92 -10.24
CA ALA A 24 -5.00 -4.20 -8.98
C ALA A 24 -3.69 -4.37 -8.21
N SER A 25 -3.18 -5.61 -8.14
CA SER A 25 -1.93 -5.91 -7.43
C SER A 25 -0.76 -5.17 -8.07
N ARG A 26 -0.66 -5.19 -9.41
CA ARG A 26 0.41 -4.49 -10.14
C ARG A 26 0.32 -2.98 -9.97
N ALA A 27 -0.86 -2.40 -10.17
CA ALA A 27 -1.07 -0.97 -10.08
C ALA A 27 -0.77 -0.44 -8.67
N LEU A 28 -1.32 -1.08 -7.63
CA LEU A 28 -1.08 -0.65 -6.26
C LEU A 28 0.36 -0.89 -5.81
N SER A 29 0.98 -2.00 -6.24
CA SER A 29 2.41 -2.24 -5.97
C SER A 29 3.30 -1.17 -6.59
N GLN A 30 2.96 -0.69 -7.79
CA GLN A 30 3.70 0.37 -8.46
C GLN A 30 3.51 1.71 -7.72
N GLU A 31 2.27 2.06 -7.39
CA GLU A 31 1.93 3.27 -6.63
C GLU A 31 2.69 3.33 -5.28
N ILE A 32 2.71 2.21 -4.55
CA ILE A 32 3.46 2.09 -3.29
C ILE A 32 4.96 2.26 -3.50
N LYS A 33 5.54 1.69 -4.56
CA LYS A 33 6.97 1.88 -4.89
C LYS A 33 7.29 3.33 -5.22
N THR A 34 6.47 3.98 -6.05
CA THR A 34 6.64 5.40 -6.37
C THR A 34 6.61 6.24 -5.09
N ASN A 35 5.64 5.98 -4.21
CA ASN A 35 5.54 6.66 -2.92
C ASN A 35 6.75 6.42 -2.01
N ILE A 36 7.31 5.20 -1.98
CA ILE A 36 8.56 4.91 -1.24
C ILE A 36 9.70 5.79 -1.77
N CYS A 37 9.87 5.88 -3.10
CA CYS A 37 10.91 6.71 -3.70
C CYS A 37 10.71 8.20 -3.38
N LEU A 38 9.48 8.72 -3.52
CA LEU A 38 9.16 10.12 -3.20
C LEU A 38 9.41 10.45 -1.73
N LEU A 39 9.06 9.54 -0.81
CA LEU A 39 9.30 9.72 0.62
C LEU A 39 10.79 9.68 0.96
N ALA A 40 11.56 8.79 0.33
CA ALA A 40 13.01 8.73 0.52
C ALA A 40 13.68 10.01 0.02
N GLU A 41 13.35 10.43 -1.21
CA GLU A 41 13.84 11.68 -1.81
C GLU A 41 13.49 12.90 -0.95
N ALA A 42 12.28 12.94 -0.38
CA ALA A 42 11.82 14.02 0.49
C ALA A 42 12.56 14.09 1.83
N LEU A 43 13.19 12.99 2.28
CA LEU A 43 14.06 12.95 3.45
C LEU A 43 15.48 13.40 3.14
N GLU A 44 16.00 13.04 1.97
CA GLU A 44 17.34 13.43 1.51
C GLU A 44 17.39 14.91 1.10
N ASN A 45 16.29 15.44 0.56
CA ASN A 45 16.18 16.82 0.08
C ASN A 45 15.09 17.61 0.83
N PRO A 46 15.33 18.05 2.08
CA PRO A 46 14.33 18.77 2.89
C PRO A 46 13.76 20.03 2.24
N GLN A 47 14.54 20.70 1.37
CA GLN A 47 14.12 21.91 0.66
C GLN A 47 13.02 21.63 -0.39
N SER A 48 13.02 20.43 -0.99
CA SER A 48 12.05 20.00 -2.00
C SER A 48 10.91 19.15 -1.40
N SER A 49 10.97 18.89 -0.09
CA SER A 49 10.09 17.95 0.61
C SER A 49 8.60 18.25 0.40
N SER A 50 8.20 19.52 0.40
CA SER A 50 6.80 19.92 0.19
C SER A 50 6.26 19.49 -1.18
N ALA A 51 7.01 19.74 -2.26
CA ALA A 51 6.61 19.38 -3.62
C ALA A 51 6.59 17.86 -3.84
N LEU A 52 7.55 17.15 -3.24
CA LEU A 52 7.62 15.69 -3.30
C LEU A 52 6.45 15.03 -2.55
N ILE A 53 6.09 15.57 -1.38
CA ILE A 53 4.93 15.10 -0.60
C ILE A 53 3.62 15.36 -1.36
N ALA A 54 3.45 16.54 -1.97
CA ALA A 54 2.27 16.86 -2.76
C ALA A 54 2.08 15.89 -3.94
N SER A 55 3.20 15.39 -4.48
CA SER A 55 3.25 14.43 -5.58
C SER A 55 2.98 12.97 -5.18
N LEU A 56 2.75 12.67 -3.89
CA LEU A 56 2.39 11.31 -3.47
C LEU A 56 1.12 10.83 -4.16
N GLU A 57 1.19 9.63 -4.70
CA GLU A 57 0.15 8.99 -5.49
C GLU A 57 -0.88 8.29 -4.60
N ASP A 58 -2.14 8.33 -5.02
CA ASP A 58 -3.30 7.66 -4.41
C ASP A 58 -4.37 7.31 -5.47
N SER A 59 -3.98 7.26 -6.73
CA SER A 59 -4.87 7.12 -7.89
C SER A 59 -5.35 5.68 -8.07
N ALA A 60 -4.44 4.70 -7.99
CA ALA A 60 -4.76 3.28 -8.07
C ALA A 60 -5.59 2.87 -6.87
N PHE A 61 -5.19 3.28 -5.67
CA PHE A 61 -5.98 3.06 -4.46
C PHE A 61 -7.42 3.56 -4.60
N ARG A 62 -7.61 4.83 -5.01
CA ARG A 62 -8.94 5.41 -5.20
C ARG A 62 -9.75 4.67 -6.27
N HIS A 63 -9.11 4.33 -7.39
CA HIS A 63 -9.76 3.58 -8.47
C HIS A 63 -10.32 2.24 -8.00
N TYR A 64 -9.51 1.43 -7.31
CA TYR A 64 -9.95 0.11 -6.84
C TYR A 64 -10.91 0.19 -5.65
N CYS A 65 -10.82 1.21 -4.81
CA CYS A 65 -11.86 1.49 -3.81
C CYS A 65 -13.21 1.78 -4.46
N GLN A 66 -13.25 2.59 -5.52
CA GLN A 66 -14.49 2.91 -6.24
C GLN A 66 -15.11 1.69 -6.92
N GLN A 67 -14.29 0.71 -7.31
CA GLN A 67 -14.75 -0.57 -7.85
C GLN A 67 -15.15 -1.59 -6.78
N GLY A 68 -15.04 -1.26 -5.49
CA GLY A 68 -15.37 -2.17 -4.39
C GLY A 68 -14.42 -3.37 -4.29
N TYR A 69 -13.17 -3.22 -4.76
CA TYR A 69 -12.19 -4.31 -4.71
C TYR A 69 -11.82 -4.68 -3.27
N ASP A 70 -11.78 -5.98 -2.98
CA ASP A 70 -11.31 -6.48 -1.69
C ASP A 70 -9.79 -6.65 -1.69
N PHE A 71 -9.11 -5.74 -1.01
CA PHE A 71 -7.66 -5.75 -0.88
C PHE A 71 -7.09 -6.96 -0.09
N ILE A 72 -7.92 -7.73 0.60
CA ILE A 72 -7.51 -9.01 1.21
C ILE A 72 -7.02 -9.99 0.14
N GLU A 73 -7.48 -9.86 -1.12
CA GLU A 73 -7.04 -10.72 -2.22
C GLU A 73 -5.54 -10.61 -2.55
N PHE A 74 -4.85 -9.52 -2.14
CA PHE A 74 -3.41 -9.40 -2.35
C PHE A 74 -2.58 -10.30 -1.43
N ASN A 75 -3.01 -10.40 -0.17
CA ASN A 75 -2.46 -11.37 0.77
C ASN A 75 -3.56 -11.69 1.78
N GLN A 76 -4.05 -12.92 1.74
CA GLN A 76 -5.12 -13.39 2.62
C GLN A 76 -4.62 -13.61 4.06
N GLN A 77 -3.31 -13.72 4.24
CA GLN A 77 -2.73 -13.84 5.57
C GLN A 77 -2.64 -12.46 6.22
N PRO A 78 -2.96 -12.35 7.52
CA PRO A 78 -2.74 -11.12 8.25
C PRO A 78 -1.24 -10.86 8.44
N LEU A 79 -0.88 -9.62 8.80
CA LEU A 79 0.52 -9.29 9.06
C LEU A 79 1.08 -10.14 10.20
N SER A 80 2.21 -10.78 9.93
CA SER A 80 2.87 -11.70 10.85
C SER A 80 4.25 -11.20 11.28
N LEU A 81 4.72 -11.77 12.39
CA LEU A 81 6.07 -11.50 12.90
C LEU A 81 7.16 -11.83 11.89
N SER A 82 6.99 -12.91 11.10
CA SER A 82 7.96 -13.30 10.08
C SER A 82 8.07 -12.25 8.97
N THR A 83 6.96 -11.68 8.50
CA THR A 83 6.96 -10.59 7.51
C THR A 83 7.73 -9.37 8.03
N THR A 84 7.55 -9.03 9.30
CA THR A 84 8.15 -7.82 9.91
C THR A 84 9.60 -7.99 10.37
N ALA A 85 10.22 -9.17 10.20
CA ALA A 85 11.54 -9.49 10.73
C ALA A 85 11.69 -9.20 12.24
N ASN A 86 10.61 -9.33 13.01
CA ASN A 86 10.54 -9.01 14.44
C ASN A 86 10.92 -7.56 14.80
N ILE A 87 10.82 -6.61 13.86
CA ILE A 87 11.09 -5.20 14.15
C ILE A 87 9.95 -4.66 15.02
N ARG A 88 10.28 -4.28 16.26
CA ARG A 88 9.32 -3.89 17.31
C ARG A 88 8.34 -2.79 16.90
N GLU A 89 8.74 -1.87 16.02
CA GLU A 89 7.88 -0.76 15.60
C GLU A 89 6.61 -1.21 14.85
N PHE A 90 6.65 -2.41 14.24
CA PHE A 90 5.54 -2.98 13.49
C PHE A 90 4.60 -3.85 14.34
N ASN A 91 4.93 -4.09 15.62
CA ASN A 91 4.12 -4.93 16.50
C ASN A 91 2.67 -4.45 16.62
N GLN A 92 2.46 -3.13 16.56
CA GLN A 92 1.13 -2.49 16.59
C GLN A 92 0.24 -2.82 15.37
N TYR A 93 0.81 -3.39 14.31
CA TYR A 93 0.11 -3.74 13.06
C TYR A 93 -0.09 -5.25 12.89
N LEU A 94 0.44 -6.07 13.79
CA LEU A 94 0.29 -7.52 13.72
C LEU A 94 -1.19 -7.92 13.74
N GLN A 95 -1.51 -9.02 13.06
CA GLN A 95 -2.87 -9.55 12.92
C GLN A 95 -3.84 -8.65 12.12
N GLN A 96 -3.42 -7.48 11.65
CA GLN A 96 -4.25 -6.65 10.77
C GLN A 96 -4.33 -7.26 9.37
N SER A 97 -5.49 -7.10 8.73
CA SER A 97 -5.71 -7.56 7.37
C SER A 97 -4.96 -6.70 6.36
N THR A 98 -4.69 -7.24 5.18
CA THR A 98 -4.05 -6.49 4.08
C THR A 98 -4.86 -5.25 3.69
N GLY A 99 -6.19 -5.35 3.71
CA GLY A 99 -7.08 -4.21 3.48
C GLY A 99 -6.88 -3.11 4.52
N ASP A 100 -6.93 -3.43 5.82
CA ASP A 100 -6.73 -2.46 6.89
C ASP A 100 -5.39 -1.73 6.76
N LEU A 101 -4.34 -2.48 6.41
CA LEU A 101 -3.01 -1.92 6.25
C LEU A 101 -2.93 -0.94 5.07
N ILE A 102 -3.56 -1.28 3.95
CA ILE A 102 -3.66 -0.42 2.76
C ILE A 102 -4.46 0.84 3.07
N PHE A 103 -5.67 0.71 3.64
CA PHE A 103 -6.49 1.86 4.01
C PHE A 103 -5.74 2.82 4.93
N ARG A 104 -5.05 2.29 5.95
CA ARG A 104 -4.24 3.10 6.85
C ARG A 104 -3.07 3.77 6.12
N ALA A 105 -2.43 3.11 5.14
CA ALA A 105 -1.36 3.72 4.34
C ALA A 105 -1.85 5.00 3.65
N TYR A 106 -2.97 4.89 2.92
CA TYR A 106 -3.48 6.00 2.11
C TYR A 106 -4.18 7.08 2.95
N GLN A 107 -4.74 6.73 4.12
CA GLN A 107 -5.13 7.73 5.11
C GLN A 107 -3.92 8.57 5.55
N ARG A 108 -2.78 7.94 5.83
CA ARG A 108 -1.56 8.64 6.24
C ARG A 108 -0.95 9.45 5.10
N VAL A 109 -1.01 8.97 3.85
CA VAL A 109 -0.65 9.74 2.64
C VAL A 109 -1.48 11.02 2.57
N ARG A 110 -2.81 10.91 2.63
CA ARG A 110 -3.71 12.07 2.55
C ARG A 110 -3.42 13.10 3.65
N VAL A 111 -3.22 12.63 4.88
CA VAL A 111 -2.87 13.49 6.02
C VAL A 111 -1.53 14.18 5.78
N LEU A 112 -0.52 13.47 5.28
CA LEU A 112 0.80 14.03 5.02
C LEU A 112 0.75 15.08 3.90
N LYS A 113 -0.01 14.86 2.83
CA LYS A 113 -0.26 15.84 1.75
C LYS A 113 -0.82 17.14 2.31
N ALA A 114 -1.87 17.07 3.13
CA ALA A 114 -2.47 18.24 3.76
C ALA A 114 -1.50 19.03 4.67
N PHE A 115 -0.53 18.36 5.31
CA PHE A 115 0.48 19.04 6.13
C PHE A 115 1.58 19.74 5.32
N ALA A 116 1.90 19.24 4.12
CA ALA A 116 2.86 19.89 3.22
C ALA A 116 2.33 21.26 2.76
N ASP A 117 1.05 21.33 2.41
CA ASP A 117 0.38 22.57 1.97
C ASP A 117 0.40 23.67 3.05
N ALA A 118 0.49 23.29 4.33
CA ALA A 118 0.54 24.22 5.47
C ALA A 118 1.95 24.75 5.81
N ASN A 119 2.94 24.61 4.92
CA ASN A 119 4.31 25.15 5.05
C ASN A 119 5.07 24.75 6.34
N SER A 120 4.81 23.53 6.83
CA SER A 120 5.43 22.98 8.05
C SER A 120 6.38 21.81 7.76
N ALA A 121 7.07 21.83 6.62
CA ALA A 121 7.90 20.73 6.11
C ALA A 121 8.91 20.18 7.14
N GLN A 122 9.54 21.05 7.93
CA GLN A 122 10.50 20.65 8.98
C GLN A 122 9.83 19.85 10.13
N ARG A 123 8.53 20.06 10.38
CA ARG A 123 7.72 19.27 11.33
C ARG A 123 7.26 17.94 10.73
N CYS A 124 7.36 17.76 9.42
CA CYS A 124 6.89 16.57 8.71
C CYS A 124 7.93 15.45 8.66
N GLN A 125 9.22 15.70 8.91
CA GLN A 125 10.28 14.69 8.75
C GLN A 125 9.98 13.37 9.48
N ARG A 126 9.55 13.43 10.75
CA ARG A 126 9.17 12.23 11.52
C ARG A 126 7.97 11.49 10.90
N ARG A 127 7.02 12.23 10.34
CA ARG A 127 5.83 11.68 9.66
C ARG A 127 6.23 11.01 8.34
N ILE A 128 7.13 11.63 7.57
CA ILE A 128 7.69 11.06 6.33
C ILE A 128 8.42 9.76 6.65
N GLN A 129 9.34 9.76 7.63
CA GLN A 129 10.06 8.55 8.06
C GLN A 129 9.09 7.43 8.50
N SER A 130 8.09 7.78 9.31
CA SER A 130 7.12 6.80 9.80
C SER A 130 6.24 6.25 8.67
N LEU A 131 5.92 7.07 7.66
CA LEU A 131 5.14 6.63 6.49
C LEU A 131 5.99 5.79 5.54
N LEU A 132 7.27 6.14 5.36
CA LEU A 132 8.23 5.39 4.55
C LEU A 132 8.40 3.97 5.12
N ARG A 133 8.72 3.84 6.41
CA ARG A 133 8.85 2.52 7.06
C ARG A 133 7.57 1.70 6.97
N TYR A 134 6.43 2.37 7.08
CA TYR A 134 5.12 1.73 6.92
C TYR A 134 4.90 1.22 5.48
N HIS A 135 5.22 2.01 4.44
CA HIS A 135 5.09 1.57 3.05
C HIS A 135 6.05 0.42 2.73
N VAL A 136 7.27 0.44 3.27
CA VAL A 136 8.24 -0.66 3.11
C VAL A 136 7.70 -1.96 3.70
N MET A 137 7.17 -1.91 4.93
CA MET A 137 6.53 -3.07 5.56
C MET A 137 5.30 -3.54 4.77
N LEU A 138 4.44 -2.62 4.35
CA LEU A 138 3.25 -2.94 3.57
C LEU A 138 3.61 -3.60 2.23
N PHE A 139 4.59 -3.06 1.53
CA PHE A 139 5.06 -3.61 0.27
C PHE A 139 5.57 -5.04 0.44
N ALA A 140 6.37 -5.30 1.47
CA ALA A 140 6.84 -6.64 1.80
C ALA A 140 5.68 -7.59 2.12
N HIS A 141 4.70 -7.14 2.90
CA HIS A 141 3.50 -7.90 3.23
C HIS A 141 2.65 -8.25 2.01
N MET A 142 2.42 -7.31 1.10
CA MET A 142 1.68 -7.55 -0.15
C MET A 142 2.37 -8.55 -1.07
N GLN A 143 3.70 -8.64 -1.01
CA GLN A 143 4.49 -9.60 -1.79
C GLN A 143 4.67 -10.95 -1.09
N ALA A 144 4.11 -11.12 0.12
CA ALA A 144 4.36 -12.26 1.00
C ALA A 144 5.87 -12.52 1.22
N GLN A 145 6.67 -11.44 1.30
CA GLN A 145 8.11 -11.50 1.50
C GLN A 145 8.48 -10.94 2.88
N PRO A 146 9.37 -11.61 3.62
CA PRO A 146 9.88 -11.05 4.86
C PRO A 146 10.80 -9.87 4.57
N LEU A 147 10.73 -8.84 5.43
CA LEU A 147 11.76 -7.82 5.48
C LEU A 147 13.12 -8.47 5.75
N ARG A 148 14.16 -8.03 5.04
CA ARG A 148 15.53 -8.49 5.25
C ARG A 148 16.34 -7.35 5.83
N VAL A 149 16.69 -7.46 7.09
CA VAL A 149 17.68 -6.57 7.71
C VAL A 149 19.05 -7.08 7.27
N ARG A 150 19.86 -6.23 6.61
CA ARG A 150 21.28 -6.56 6.43
C ARG A 150 21.90 -6.56 7.83
N GLN A 151 22.38 -7.73 8.25
CA GLN A 151 23.23 -7.88 9.43
C GLN A 151 24.59 -7.23 9.18
#